data_AF-Q4JBR1-F1
#
_entry.id   AF-Q4JBR1-F1
#
_cell.length_a   1.000
_cell.length_b   1.000
_cell.length_c   1.000
_cell.angle_alpha   90.00
_cell.angle_beta   90.00
_cell.angle_gamma   90.00
#
_symmetry.space_group_name_H-M   'P 1'
#
loop_
_entity.id
_entity.type
_entity.pdbx_description
1 polymer ?
#
loop_
_entity_poly.entity_id
_entity_poly.type
_entity_poly.pdbx_seq_one_letter_code
_entity_poly.pdbx_strand_id
1 'polypeptide(L)'
;MTKERVNQLELEVEAIVEVDGKEYKVVTVPTAEEYTGFPPSWEFVKANMLKWKPYFKAKMLNFNGQLIPALENVLLNMEENMYEFLLDIYYTFKVNRPSIETNISTVITRQIERLEEKLNRTFNEKERTDLYIKYGIEAAILKDIGVIN
;
A
#
# COMPACT_ATOMS: atom_id res chain seq x y z
N MET A 1 14.46 -19.64 4.95
CA MET A 1 13.32 -19.06 4.21
C MET A 1 13.84 -18.54 2.90
N THR A 2 13.13 -18.78 1.80
CA THR A 2 13.54 -18.35 0.45
C THR A 2 13.16 -16.87 0.28
N LYS A 3 14.05 -16.06 -0.29
CA LYS A 3 13.76 -14.65 -0.63
C LYS A 3 13.58 -14.49 -2.12
N GLU A 4 12.67 -13.61 -2.52
CA GLU A 4 12.42 -13.21 -3.90
C GLU A 4 12.65 -11.71 -4.03
N ARG A 5 13.37 -11.29 -5.07
CA ARG A 5 13.50 -9.86 -5.38
C ARG A 5 12.26 -9.39 -6.11
N VAL A 6 11.48 -8.53 -5.47
CA VAL A 6 10.29 -7.87 -6.03
C VAL A 6 10.63 -6.39 -6.22
N ASN A 7 10.97 -6.02 -7.47
CA ASN A 7 11.45 -4.70 -7.84
C ASN A 7 12.69 -4.26 -7.01
N GLN A 8 12.53 -3.35 -6.04
CA GLN A 8 13.63 -2.85 -5.21
C GLN A 8 13.80 -3.59 -3.89
N LEU A 9 12.83 -4.41 -3.47
CA LEU A 9 12.86 -5.11 -2.19
C LEU A 9 13.16 -6.61 -2.35
N GLU A 10 13.86 -7.19 -1.39
CA GLU A 10 13.96 -8.64 -1.22
C GLU A 10 12.93 -9.09 -0.18
N LEU A 11 11.91 -9.82 -0.61
CA LEU A 11 10.79 -10.25 0.22
C LEU A 11 10.84 -11.75 0.51
N GLU A 12 10.35 -12.14 1.68
CA GLU A 12 10.29 -13.55 2.06
C GLU A 12 9.14 -14.25 1.33
N VAL A 13 9.42 -15.43 0.77
CA VAL A 13 8.43 -16.30 0.13
C VAL A 13 7.82 -17.19 1.20
N GLU A 14 6.52 -17.03 1.46
CA GLU A 14 5.77 -17.82 2.43
C GLU A 14 5.24 -19.12 1.82
N ALA A 15 4.80 -19.06 0.57
CA ALA A 15 4.20 -20.19 -0.11
C ALA A 15 4.35 -20.09 -1.64
N ILE A 16 4.13 -21.22 -2.31
CA ILE A 16 3.90 -21.29 -3.76
C ILE A 16 2.50 -21.87 -3.95
N VAL A 17 1.67 -21.18 -4.71
CA VAL A 17 0.28 -21.57 -4.95
C VAL A 17 -0.01 -21.60 -6.45
N GLU A 18 -0.86 -22.51 -6.88
CA GLU A 18 -1.35 -22.55 -8.25
C GLU A 18 -2.71 -21.86 -8.35
N VAL A 19 -2.84 -20.89 -9.25
CA VAL A 19 -4.08 -20.18 -9.55
C VAL A 19 -4.29 -20.21 -11.06
N ASP A 20 -5.40 -20.79 -11.50
CA ASP A 20 -5.77 -20.94 -12.91
C ASP A 20 -4.66 -21.59 -13.78
N GLY A 21 -4.00 -22.63 -13.27
CA GLY A 21 -2.94 -23.34 -13.98
C GLY A 21 -1.60 -22.59 -14.04
N LYS A 22 -1.46 -21.50 -13.27
CA LYS A 22 -0.23 -20.72 -13.17
C LYS A 22 0.28 -20.69 -11.74
N GLU A 23 1.57 -20.95 -11.57
CA GLU A 23 2.23 -20.85 -10.26
C GLU A 23 2.49 -19.40 -9.88
N TYR A 24 2.20 -19.09 -8.63
CA TYR A 24 2.50 -17.82 -7.98
C TYR A 24 3.27 -18.03 -6.69
N LYS A 25 4.25 -17.17 -6.44
CA LYS A 25 4.92 -17.06 -5.14
C LYS A 25 4.14 -16.07 -4.27
N VAL A 26 3.77 -16.48 -3.07
CA VAL A 26 3.19 -15.58 -2.06
C VAL A 26 4.33 -14.98 -1.28
N VAL A 27 4.44 -13.65 -1.28
CA VAL A 27 5.49 -12.93 -0.54
C VAL A 27 4.90 -12.02 0.51
N THR A 28 5.57 -11.93 1.66
CA THR A 28 5.20 -11.02 2.74
C THR A 28 5.69 -9.62 2.41
N VAL A 29 4.78 -8.65 2.40
CA VAL A 29 5.10 -7.23 2.31
C VAL A 29 5.35 -6.70 3.72
N PRO A 30 6.47 -5.98 3.97
CA PRO A 30 6.77 -5.46 5.29
C PRO A 30 5.75 -4.40 5.72
N THR A 31 5.58 -4.29 7.03
CA THR A 31 4.80 -3.22 7.67
C THR A 31 5.59 -1.90 7.69
N ALA A 32 4.90 -0.80 8.03
CA ALA A 32 5.56 0.49 8.20
C ALA A 32 6.59 0.47 9.35
N GLU A 33 6.35 -0.34 10.37
CA GLU A 33 7.21 -0.51 11.53
C GLU A 33 8.49 -1.32 11.20
N GLU A 34 8.43 -2.21 10.21
CA GLU A 34 9.56 -3.03 9.75
C GLU A 34 10.39 -2.36 8.65
N TYR A 35 9.85 -1.34 7.98
CA TYR A 35 10.48 -0.72 6.83
C TYR A 35 11.56 0.31 7.20
N THR A 36 12.80 0.04 6.78
CA THR A 36 13.97 0.90 7.08
C THR A 36 14.38 1.81 5.93
N GLY A 37 13.77 1.68 4.74
CA GLY A 37 14.17 2.40 3.53
C GLY A 37 13.62 3.84 3.42
N PHE A 38 12.70 4.25 4.30
CA PHE A 38 12.03 5.55 4.24
C PHE A 38 12.38 6.44 5.42
N PRO A 39 12.77 7.72 5.21
CA PRO A 39 12.98 8.66 6.30
C PRO A 39 11.62 9.07 6.91
N PRO A 40 11.31 8.71 8.17
CA PRO A 40 9.96 8.80 8.72
C PRO A 40 9.60 10.20 9.25
N SER A 41 10.03 11.28 8.59
CA SER A 41 9.73 12.65 9.06
C SER A 41 8.52 13.27 8.36
N TRP A 42 7.78 14.09 9.12
CA TRP A 42 6.64 14.82 8.59
C TRP A 42 7.03 15.79 7.46
N GLU A 43 8.16 16.47 7.61
CA GLU A 43 8.69 17.40 6.62
C GLU A 43 8.94 16.69 5.28
N PHE A 44 9.46 15.47 5.33
CA PHE A 44 9.70 14.68 4.13
C PHE A 44 8.40 14.26 3.45
N VAL A 45 7.43 13.73 4.23
CA VAL A 45 6.11 13.33 3.72
C VAL A 45 5.39 14.51 3.09
N LYS A 46 5.40 15.67 3.75
CA LYS A 46 4.77 16.90 3.26
C LYS A 46 5.40 17.39 1.96
N ALA A 47 6.72 17.35 1.84
CA ALA A 47 7.44 17.86 0.67
C ALA A 47 7.33 16.92 -0.55
N ASN A 48 7.33 15.60 -0.33
CA ASN A 48 7.52 14.63 -1.41
C ASN A 48 6.31 13.75 -1.71
N MET A 49 5.47 13.47 -0.71
CA MET A 49 4.43 12.44 -0.85
C MET A 49 3.02 13.02 -0.95
N LEU A 50 2.64 14.00 -0.15
CA LEU A 50 1.22 14.42 -0.10
C LEU A 50 0.66 14.97 -1.43
N LYS A 51 1.53 15.48 -2.30
CA LYS A 51 1.15 16.01 -3.63
C LYS A 51 1.34 15.00 -4.76
N TRP A 52 1.82 13.80 -4.45
CA TRP A 52 2.10 12.80 -5.46
C TRP A 52 0.82 12.11 -5.93
N LYS A 53 0.75 11.86 -7.25
CA LYS A 53 -0.32 11.14 -7.91
C LYS A 53 0.16 9.75 -8.33
N PRO A 54 -0.19 8.69 -7.59
CA PRO A 54 0.29 7.35 -7.88
C PRO A 54 -0.34 6.79 -9.16
N TYR A 55 0.48 6.09 -9.93
CA TYR A 55 0.03 5.23 -11.03
C TYR A 55 0.06 3.77 -10.58
N PHE A 56 -1.11 3.14 -10.54
CA PHE A 56 -1.25 1.76 -10.07
C PHE A 56 -0.87 0.75 -11.16
N LYS A 57 0.17 -0.04 -10.90
CA LYS A 57 0.79 -0.99 -11.84
C LYS A 57 0.38 -2.43 -11.60
N ALA A 58 0.10 -2.83 -10.36
CA ALA A 58 -0.29 -4.21 -10.06
C ALA A 58 -1.60 -4.64 -10.77
N LYS A 59 -1.75 -5.95 -10.90
CA LYS A 59 -3.02 -6.60 -11.28
C LYS A 59 -3.78 -6.96 -10.00
N MET A 60 -5.09 -6.83 -10.02
CA MET A 60 -5.95 -7.33 -8.95
C MET A 60 -6.61 -8.62 -9.44
N LEU A 61 -6.17 -9.77 -8.92
CA LEU A 61 -6.78 -11.06 -9.23
C LEU A 61 -8.02 -11.24 -8.38
N ASN A 62 -9.13 -11.72 -8.95
CA ASN A 62 -10.31 -12.04 -8.15
C ASN A 62 -10.26 -13.50 -7.74
N PHE A 63 -10.21 -13.76 -6.43
CA PHE A 63 -10.24 -15.09 -5.85
C PHE A 63 -11.33 -15.15 -4.79
N ASN A 64 -12.37 -15.97 -5.03
CA ASN A 64 -13.53 -16.10 -4.13
C ASN A 64 -14.17 -14.76 -3.71
N GLY A 65 -14.21 -13.78 -4.62
CA GLY A 65 -14.77 -12.46 -4.34
C GLY A 65 -13.81 -11.48 -3.67
N GLN A 66 -12.59 -11.90 -3.34
CA GLN A 66 -11.53 -11.06 -2.81
C GLN A 66 -10.55 -10.66 -3.91
N LEU A 67 -10.10 -9.39 -3.91
CA LEU A 67 -9.11 -8.90 -4.86
C LEU A 67 -7.70 -9.07 -4.29
N ILE A 68 -6.92 -9.98 -4.86
CA ILE A 68 -5.54 -10.23 -4.45
C ILE A 68 -4.59 -9.41 -5.35
N PRO A 69 -3.76 -8.52 -4.78
CA PRO A 69 -2.77 -7.76 -5.54
C PRO A 69 -1.63 -8.66 -6.01
N ALA A 70 -1.35 -8.61 -7.31
CA ALA A 70 -0.34 -9.42 -7.98
C ALA A 70 0.60 -8.58 -8.84
N LEU A 71 1.89 -8.88 -8.76
CA LEU A 71 2.94 -8.37 -9.63
C LEU A 71 3.56 -9.56 -10.36
N GLU A 72 3.40 -9.61 -11.68
CA GLU A 72 3.87 -10.72 -12.52
C GLU A 72 3.39 -12.11 -12.04
N ASN A 73 4.25 -12.88 -11.37
CA ASN A 73 4.00 -14.21 -10.81
C ASN A 73 4.11 -14.20 -9.28
N VAL A 74 3.93 -13.03 -8.66
CA VAL A 74 4.01 -12.83 -7.21
C VAL A 74 2.68 -12.30 -6.68
N LEU A 75 2.17 -12.92 -5.63
CA LEU A 75 1.02 -12.43 -4.85
C LEU A 75 1.55 -11.74 -3.60
N LEU A 76 1.02 -10.55 -3.32
CA LEU A 76 1.46 -9.74 -2.20
C LEU A 76 0.57 -10.04 -0.99
N ASN A 77 1.13 -10.71 0.01
CA ASN A 77 0.52 -10.88 1.31
C ASN A 77 0.88 -9.66 2.18
N MET A 78 -0.12 -8.98 2.71
CA MET A 78 0.06 -7.75 3.50
C MET A 78 -0.97 -7.69 4.62
N GLU A 79 -0.66 -6.93 5.66
CA GLU A 79 -1.59 -6.69 6.75
C GLU A 79 -2.87 -5.98 6.27
N GLU A 80 -3.95 -6.17 7.02
CA GLU A 80 -5.29 -5.66 6.71
C GLU A 80 -5.30 -4.16 6.40
N ASN A 81 -4.64 -3.34 7.22
CA ASN A 81 -4.61 -1.88 7.02
C ASN A 81 -3.90 -1.49 5.72
N MET A 82 -2.77 -2.14 5.41
CA MET A 82 -2.02 -1.87 4.18
C MET A 82 -2.81 -2.35 2.95
N TYR A 83 -3.52 -3.46 3.07
CA TYR A 83 -4.43 -3.96 2.04
C TYR A 83 -5.60 -3.00 1.79
N GLU A 84 -6.27 -2.53 2.85
CA GLU A 84 -7.33 -1.53 2.76
C GLU A 84 -6.83 -0.24 2.09
N PHE A 85 -5.64 0.23 2.47
CA PHE A 85 -5.01 1.40 1.87
C PHE A 85 -4.71 1.17 0.38
N LEU A 86 -4.15 0.01 0.01
CA LEU A 86 -3.87 -0.34 -1.37
C LEU A 86 -5.14 -0.40 -2.23
N LEU A 87 -6.21 -1.02 -1.73
CA LEU A 87 -7.50 -1.07 -2.42
C LEU A 87 -8.05 0.33 -2.65
N ASP A 88 -7.95 1.19 -1.65
CA ASP A 88 -8.39 2.57 -1.75
C ASP A 88 -7.59 3.34 -2.82
N ILE A 89 -6.28 3.11 -2.92
CA ILE A 89 -5.45 3.65 -4.02
C ILE A 89 -5.91 3.08 -5.36
N TYR A 90 -6.12 1.76 -5.46
CA TYR A 90 -6.58 1.09 -6.66
C TYR A 90 -7.89 1.69 -7.19
N TYR A 91 -8.92 1.75 -6.34
CA TYR A 91 -10.22 2.30 -6.72
C TYR A 91 -10.13 3.79 -7.07
N THR A 92 -9.38 4.56 -6.28
CA THR A 92 -9.25 6.00 -6.50
C THR A 92 -8.53 6.29 -7.81
N PHE A 93 -7.37 5.70 -8.06
CA PHE A 93 -6.48 6.10 -9.15
C PHE A 93 -6.59 5.25 -10.42
N LYS A 94 -6.93 3.96 -10.31
CA LYS A 94 -7.04 3.07 -11.47
C LYS A 94 -8.46 2.94 -12.00
N VAL A 95 -9.41 2.66 -11.11
CA VAL A 95 -10.82 2.41 -11.49
C VAL A 95 -11.53 3.72 -11.78
N ASN A 96 -11.53 4.65 -10.82
CA ASN A 96 -12.33 5.88 -10.90
C ASN A 96 -11.68 6.98 -11.75
N ARG A 97 -10.37 6.91 -12.01
CA ARG A 97 -9.59 7.88 -12.81
C ARG A 97 -9.90 9.33 -12.37
N PRO A 98 -9.37 9.75 -11.21
CA PRO A 98 -9.85 10.92 -10.51
C PRO A 98 -9.36 12.19 -11.20
N SER A 99 -9.94 13.33 -10.80
CA SER A 99 -9.56 14.65 -11.33
C SER A 99 -8.05 14.92 -11.19
N ILE A 100 -7.56 15.94 -11.90
CA ILE A 100 -6.13 16.26 -11.90
C ILE A 100 -5.61 16.66 -10.52
N GLU A 101 -6.48 17.16 -9.64
CA GLU A 101 -6.15 17.66 -8.31
C GLU A 101 -6.13 16.56 -7.23
N THR A 102 -6.62 15.35 -7.54
CA THR A 102 -6.65 14.25 -6.56
C THR A 102 -5.28 13.62 -6.43
N ASN A 103 -4.74 13.63 -5.21
CA ASN A 103 -3.41 13.13 -4.86
C ASN A 103 -3.49 12.07 -3.75
N ILE A 104 -2.39 11.38 -3.45
CA ILE A 104 -2.34 10.33 -2.42
C ILE A 104 -2.81 10.83 -1.05
N SER A 105 -2.58 12.11 -0.72
CA SER A 105 -3.07 12.71 0.53
C SER A 105 -4.58 12.59 0.71
N THR A 106 -5.38 12.68 -0.35
CA THR A 106 -6.83 12.46 -0.28
C THR A 106 -7.17 11.06 0.21
N VAL A 107 -6.42 10.06 -0.25
CA VAL A 107 -6.60 8.67 0.19
C VAL A 107 -6.15 8.50 1.64
N ILE A 108 -5.00 9.06 2.01
CA ILE A 108 -4.48 8.99 3.38
C ILE A 108 -5.44 9.65 4.37
N THR A 109 -5.96 10.85 4.05
CA THR A 109 -6.95 11.54 4.89
C THR A 109 -8.18 10.67 5.12
N ARG A 110 -8.72 10.05 4.07
CA ARG A 110 -9.89 9.17 4.19
C ARG A 110 -9.62 7.95 5.07
N GLN A 111 -8.41 7.38 5.00
CA GLN A 111 -8.02 6.27 5.86
C GLN A 111 -7.97 6.70 7.34
N ILE A 112 -7.41 7.88 7.62
CA ILE A 112 -7.40 8.45 8.97
C ILE A 112 -8.82 8.71 9.48
N GLU A 113 -9.69 9.30 8.65
CA GLU A 113 -11.10 9.56 9.01
C GLU A 113 -11.86 8.26 9.30
N ARG A 114 -11.65 7.20 8.51
CA ARG A 114 -12.24 5.87 8.81
C ARG A 114 -11.75 5.31 10.14
N LEU A 115 -10.50 5.54 10.52
CA LEU A 115 -9.99 5.14 11.83
C LEU A 115 -10.63 5.95 12.96
N GLU A 116 -10.84 7.25 12.77
CA GLU A 116 -11.57 8.12 13.71
C GLU A 116 -13.01 7.62 13.91
N GLU A 117 -13.69 7.24 12.83
CA GLU A 117 -15.03 6.65 12.87
C GLU A 117 -15.04 5.29 13.59
N LYS A 118 -14.12 4.38 13.24
CA LYS A 118 -13.97 3.05 13.89
C LYS A 118 -13.76 3.19 15.41
N LEU A 119 -13.03 4.22 15.84
CA LEU A 119 -12.74 4.50 17.26
C LEU A 119 -13.76 5.42 17.93
N ASN A 120 -14.73 5.95 17.18
CA ASN A 120 -15.71 6.94 17.61
C ASN A 120 -15.06 8.15 18.33
N ARG A 121 -13.93 8.64 17.80
CA ARG A 121 -13.24 9.84 18.30
C ARG A 121 -12.41 10.50 17.22
N THR A 122 -12.14 11.80 17.39
CA THR A 122 -11.15 12.50 16.56
C THR A 122 -9.73 12.29 17.11
N PHE A 123 -8.77 12.23 16.20
CA PHE A 123 -7.35 12.22 16.52
C PHE A 123 -6.87 13.66 16.75
N ASN A 124 -5.94 13.82 17.71
CA ASN A 124 -5.24 15.09 17.87
C ASN A 124 -4.18 15.29 16.76
N GLU A 125 -3.58 16.48 16.69
CA GLU A 125 -2.60 16.83 15.65
C GLU A 125 -1.40 15.88 15.60
N LYS A 126 -0.90 15.44 16.77
CA LYS A 126 0.22 14.51 16.85
C LYS A 126 -0.18 13.14 16.30
N GLU A 127 -1.32 12.60 16.73
CA GLU A 127 -1.84 11.31 16.25
C GLU A 127 -2.07 11.32 14.74
N ARG A 128 -2.65 12.40 14.20
CA ARG A 128 -2.83 12.54 12.75
C ARG A 128 -1.49 12.59 12.03
N THR A 129 -0.53 13.37 12.54
CA THR A 129 0.83 13.44 11.98
C THR A 129 1.51 12.07 11.96
N ASP A 130 1.43 11.32 13.05
CA ASP A 130 2.00 9.98 13.18
C ASP A 130 1.36 9.02 12.15
N LEU A 131 0.05 9.10 11.93
CA LEU A 131 -0.65 8.31 10.90
C LEU A 131 -0.27 8.73 9.48
N TYR A 132 -0.12 10.02 9.20
CA TYR A 132 0.35 10.47 7.90
C TYR A 132 1.76 9.96 7.58
N ILE A 133 2.63 9.92 8.58
CA ILE A 133 3.97 9.34 8.43
C ILE A 133 3.85 7.84 8.14
N LYS A 134 3.04 7.11 8.93
CA LYS A 134 2.80 5.68 8.72
C LYS A 134 2.31 5.39 7.29
N TYR A 135 1.26 6.05 6.83
CA TYR A 135 0.76 5.85 5.46
C TYR A 135 1.73 6.34 4.38
N GLY A 136 2.56 7.34 4.69
CA GLY A 136 3.68 7.73 3.83
C GLY A 136 4.69 6.60 3.65
N ILE A 137 5.05 5.92 4.75
CA ILE A 137 5.92 4.75 4.73
C ILE A 137 5.26 3.62 3.93
N GLU A 138 3.99 3.29 4.19
CA GLU A 138 3.28 2.23 3.45
C GLU A 138 3.23 2.53 1.94
N ALA A 139 2.97 3.78 1.56
CA ALA A 139 3.00 4.19 0.16
C ALA A 139 4.41 4.11 -0.45
N ALA A 140 5.47 4.36 0.33
CA ALA A 140 6.85 4.15 -0.10
C ALA A 140 7.15 2.66 -0.31
N ILE A 141 6.72 1.79 0.60
CA ILE A 141 6.83 0.34 0.44
C ILE A 141 6.15 -0.06 -0.87
N LEU A 142 4.87 0.30 -1.07
CA LEU A 142 4.12 0.01 -2.29
C LEU A 142 4.82 0.48 -3.58
N LYS A 143 5.51 1.62 -3.52
CA LYS A 143 6.33 2.13 -4.62
C LYS A 143 7.57 1.26 -4.84
N ASP A 144 8.26 0.86 -3.78
CA ASP A 144 9.52 0.12 -3.86
C ASP A 144 9.30 -1.35 -4.30
N ILE A 145 8.18 -1.97 -3.93
CA ILE A 145 7.72 -3.23 -4.55
C ILE A 145 7.22 -3.05 -6.00
N GLY A 146 6.93 -1.83 -6.43
CA GLY A 146 6.52 -1.53 -7.80
C GLY A 146 5.01 -1.66 -8.07
N VAL A 147 4.19 -1.72 -7.01
CA VAL A 147 2.73 -1.70 -7.10
C VAL A 147 2.24 -0.33 -7.59
N ILE A 148 2.93 0.72 -7.17
CA ILE A 148 2.74 2.11 -7.63
C ILE A 148 4.08 2.69 -8.12
N ASN A 149 4.10 3.92 -8.66
CA ASN A 149 5.29 4.51 -9.30
C ASN A 149 6.14 5.44 -8.43
#